data_AF-A0A920SQI8-F1
#
_entry.id   AF-A0A920SQI8-F1
#
_cell.length_a   1.000
_cell.length_b   1.000
_cell.length_c   1.000
_cell.angle_alpha   90.00
_cell.angle_beta   90.00
_cell.angle_gamma   90.00
#
_symmetry.space_group_name_H-M   'P 1'
#
loop_
_entity.id
_entity.type
_entity.pdbx_description
1 polymer ?
#
loop_
_entity_poly.entity_id
_entity_poly.type
_entity_poly.pdbx_seq_one_letter_code
_entity_poly.pdbx_strand_id
1 'polypeptide(L)'
;MRALRRIALLVLIYIAIIATFESLLGYFQPSGQGSLVITTADEDGTRHDRVLARLQSNDELFVAVNHWPRAWYGRALENPSVQVSVDGVTGAYLAVPATDEEHDRVNRNTALVSCFEF
;
A
#
# COMPACT_ATOMS: atom_id res chain seq x y z
N MET A 1 -10.74 -30.40 -38.72
CA MET A 1 -11.90 -30.11 -37.84
C MET A 1 -11.65 -30.44 -36.37
N ARG A 2 -11.24 -31.66 -35.98
CA ARG A 2 -11.02 -32.05 -34.57
C ARG A 2 -9.91 -31.27 -33.85
N ALA A 3 -8.82 -30.95 -34.54
CA ALA A 3 -7.74 -30.10 -33.99
C ALA A 3 -8.20 -28.65 -33.81
N LEU A 4 -8.83 -28.08 -34.83
CA LEU A 4 -9.39 -26.71 -34.78
C LEU A 4 -10.40 -26.54 -33.63
N ARG A 5 -11.27 -27.54 -33.42
CA ARG A 5 -12.25 -27.54 -32.32
C ARG A 5 -11.58 -27.60 -30.94
N ARG A 6 -10.49 -28.35 -30.81
CA ARG A 6 -9.68 -28.41 -29.57
C ARG A 6 -8.95 -27.10 -29.32
N ILE A 7 -8.39 -26.47 -30.35
CA ILE A 7 -7.73 -25.17 -30.25
C ILE A 7 -8.75 -24.09 -29.83
N ALA A 8 -9.92 -24.06 -30.49
CA ALA A 8 -10.98 -23.11 -30.13
C ALA A 8 -11.44 -23.29 -28.68
N LEU A 9 -11.57 -24.55 -28.21
CA LEU A 9 -11.91 -24.84 -26.81
C LEU A 9 -10.83 -24.34 -25.84
N LEU A 10 -9.55 -24.58 -26.14
CA LEU A 10 -8.44 -24.10 -25.30
C LEU A 10 -8.40 -22.57 -25.20
N VAL A 11 -8.63 -21.87 -26.32
CA VAL A 11 -8.70 -20.41 -26.33
C VAL A 11 -9.87 -19.91 -25.48
N LEU A 12 -11.04 -20.55 -25.56
CA LEU A 12 -12.20 -20.15 -24.78
C LEU A 12 -11.99 -20.38 -23.27
N ILE A 13 -11.37 -21.50 -22.89
CA ILE A 13 -10.96 -21.77 -21.51
C ILE A 13 -9.97 -20.71 -21.02
N TYR A 14 -8.98 -20.37 -21.83
CA TYR A 14 -7.99 -19.34 -21.47
C TYR A 14 -8.64 -17.98 -21.22
N ILE A 15 -9.56 -17.56 -22.09
CA ILE A 15 -10.33 -16.31 -21.91
C ILE A 15 -11.15 -16.37 -20.61
N ALA A 16 -11.80 -17.49 -20.32
CA ALA A 16 -12.57 -17.64 -19.08
C ALA A 16 -11.68 -17.56 -17.83
N ILE A 17 -10.47 -18.13 -17.88
CA ILE A 17 -9.49 -18.04 -16.79
C ILE A 17 -9.10 -16.59 -16.57
N ILE A 18 -8.68 -15.86 -17.62
CA ILE A 18 -8.31 -14.45 -17.51
C ILE A 18 -9.47 -13.63 -16.94
N ALA A 19 -10.67 -13.75 -17.51
CA ALA A 19 -11.83 -13.01 -17.05
C ALA A 19 -12.14 -13.27 -15.57
N THR A 20 -11.97 -14.51 -15.12
CA THR A 20 -12.13 -14.89 -13.70
C THR A 20 -11.06 -14.23 -12.84
N PHE A 21 -9.78 -14.33 -13.22
CA PHE A 21 -8.67 -13.73 -12.48
C PHE A 21 -8.81 -12.21 -12.37
N GLU A 22 -9.11 -11.52 -13.46
CA GLU A 22 -9.31 -10.06 -13.45
C GLU A 22 -10.52 -9.65 -12.60
N SER A 23 -11.61 -10.42 -12.67
CA SER A 23 -12.77 -10.19 -11.81
C SER A 23 -12.44 -10.40 -10.33
N LEU A 24 -11.65 -11.44 -10.01
CA LEU A 24 -11.20 -11.69 -8.64
C LEU A 24 -10.23 -10.63 -8.16
N LEU A 25 -9.29 -10.17 -8.99
CA LEU A 25 -8.40 -9.07 -8.65
C LEU A 25 -9.20 -7.79 -8.37
N GLY A 26 -10.18 -7.46 -9.21
CA GLY A 26 -11.06 -6.32 -8.97
C GLY A 26 -11.95 -6.48 -7.74
N TYR A 27 -12.44 -7.69 -7.47
CA TYR A 27 -13.29 -7.98 -6.30
C TYR A 27 -12.51 -7.96 -4.98
N PHE A 28 -11.29 -8.48 -4.97
CA PHE A 28 -10.40 -8.51 -3.81
C PHE A 28 -9.45 -7.30 -3.74
N GLN A 29 -9.59 -6.33 -4.65
CA GLN A 29 -8.91 -5.06 -4.50
C GLN A 29 -9.41 -4.38 -3.22
N PRO A 30 -8.52 -3.97 -2.31
CA PRO A 30 -8.93 -3.27 -1.09
C PRO A 30 -9.76 -2.04 -1.47
N SER A 31 -10.96 -1.89 -0.91
CA SER A 31 -11.73 -0.66 -1.00
C SER A 31 -10.89 0.46 -0.38
N GLY A 32 -10.62 1.53 -1.13
CA GLY A 32 -9.60 2.57 -0.85
C GLY A 32 -9.56 3.23 0.55
N GLN A 33 -10.49 2.89 1.45
CA GLN A 33 -10.45 3.18 2.89
C GLN A 33 -9.20 2.64 3.61
N GLY A 34 -8.50 1.66 3.01
CA GLY A 34 -7.25 1.12 3.55
C GLY A 34 -5.98 1.81 3.03
N SER A 35 -6.05 3.01 2.44
CA SER A 35 -4.88 3.70 1.90
C SER A 35 -4.73 5.14 2.38
N LEU A 36 -3.50 5.63 2.40
CA LEU A 36 -3.14 7.03 2.65
C LEU A 36 -2.07 7.47 1.67
N VAL A 37 -1.95 8.78 1.46
CA VAL A 37 -0.85 9.36 0.69
C VAL A 37 0.09 10.07 1.65
N ILE A 38 1.35 9.65 1.69
CA ILE A 38 2.41 10.41 2.36
C ILE A 38 3.11 11.30 1.33
N THR A 39 3.35 12.56 1.69
CA THR A 39 4.17 13.52 0.95
C THR A 39 5.43 13.79 1.75
N THR A 40 6.57 13.39 1.20
CA THR A 40 7.92 13.65 1.75
C THR A 40 8.63 14.71 0.92
N ALA A 41 9.52 15.50 1.53
CA ALA A 41 10.41 16.41 0.81
C ALA A 41 11.82 15.83 0.71
N ASP A 42 12.53 16.09 -0.39
CA ASP A 42 13.98 15.89 -0.44
C ASP A 42 14.75 17.11 0.11
N GLU A 43 16.08 17.07 0.09
CA GLU A 43 16.95 18.16 0.58
C GLU A 43 16.72 19.49 -0.15
N ASP A 44 16.34 19.43 -1.44
CA ASP A 44 16.05 20.60 -2.27
C ASP A 44 14.62 21.13 -2.06
N GLY A 45 13.82 20.47 -1.21
CA GLY A 45 12.44 20.82 -0.92
C GLY A 45 11.43 20.32 -1.96
N THR A 46 11.85 19.48 -2.91
CA THR A 46 10.97 18.84 -3.88
C THR A 46 10.07 17.83 -3.18
N ARG A 47 8.77 17.94 -3.41
CA ARG A 47 7.75 17.08 -2.80
C ARG A 47 7.53 15.82 -3.61
N HIS A 48 7.41 14.70 -2.91
CA HIS A 48 7.17 13.39 -3.48
C HIS A 48 6.01 12.69 -2.76
N ASP A 49 5.00 12.32 -3.54
CA ASP A 49 3.83 11.62 -3.03
C ASP A 49 3.98 10.10 -3.15
N ARG A 50 3.43 9.39 -2.16
CA ARG A 50 3.37 7.94 -2.18
C ARG A 50 2.09 7.42 -1.55
N VAL A 51 1.35 6.62 -2.31
CA VAL A 51 0.21 5.85 -1.80
C VAL A 51 0.72 4.64 -1.02
N LEU A 52 0.27 4.50 0.22
CA LEU A 52 0.64 3.44 1.14
C LEU A 52 -0.61 2.84 1.79
N ALA A 53 -0.49 1.62 2.30
CA ALA A 53 -1.54 1.01 3.09
C ALA A 53 -1.68 1.75 4.43
N ARG A 54 -2.89 2.22 4.71
CA ARG A 54 -3.27 2.81 6.00
C ARG A 54 -3.53 1.69 6.99
N LEU A 55 -2.83 1.74 8.12
CA LEU A 55 -3.06 0.89 9.27
C LEU A 55 -3.50 1.79 10.42
N GLN A 56 -4.48 1.35 11.20
CA GLN A 56 -4.96 2.13 12.34
C GLN A 56 -5.06 1.24 13.56
N SER A 57 -4.55 1.71 14.70
CA SER A 57 -4.56 0.96 15.94
C SER A 57 -4.47 1.93 17.11
N ASN A 58 -5.37 1.83 18.10
CA ASN A 58 -5.48 2.77 19.23
C ASN A 58 -5.59 4.25 18.79
N ASP A 59 -6.39 4.52 17.75
CA ASP A 59 -6.58 5.86 17.17
C ASP A 59 -5.34 6.51 16.53
N GLU A 60 -4.18 5.84 16.58
CA GLU A 60 -2.94 6.23 15.89
C GLU A 60 -2.88 5.68 14.46
N LEU A 61 -2.19 6.43 13.60
CA LEU A 61 -2.03 6.10 12.19
C LEU A 61 -0.66 5.48 11.94
N PHE A 62 -0.67 4.32 11.29
CA PHE A 62 0.53 3.55 10.99
C PHE A 62 0.67 3.26 9.50
N VAL A 63 1.91 3.15 9.05
CA VAL A 63 2.24 2.70 7.69
C VAL A 63 3.38 1.71 7.69
N ALA A 64 3.16 0.56 7.07
CA ALA A 64 4.19 -0.45 6.91
C ALA A 64 5.22 -0.08 5.84
N VAL A 65 6.50 -0.38 6.11
CA VAL A 65 7.63 -0.21 5.17
C VAL A 65 7.80 -1.46 4.30
N ASN A 66 6.70 -2.01 3.78
CA ASN A 66 6.70 -3.27 3.04
C ASN A 66 6.82 -3.06 1.52
N HIS A 67 6.30 -1.98 0.95
CA HIS A 67 6.16 -1.81 -0.51
C HIS A 67 7.32 -1.06 -1.19
N TRP A 68 7.70 -1.52 -2.38
CA TRP A 68 8.66 -0.87 -3.29
C TRP A 68 7.94 0.10 -4.24
N PRO A 69 8.55 1.22 -4.68
CA PRO A 69 9.82 1.80 -4.24
C PRO A 69 9.77 2.45 -2.83
N ARG A 70 10.89 2.37 -2.10
CA ARG A 70 11.02 2.77 -0.69
C ARG A 70 11.74 4.12 -0.45
N ALA A 71 11.98 4.91 -1.49
CA ALA A 71 12.69 6.18 -1.35
C ALA A 71 12.02 7.14 -0.34
N TRP A 72 10.69 7.07 -0.22
CA TRP A 72 9.93 7.82 0.79
C TRP A 72 10.37 7.53 2.23
N TYR A 73 10.77 6.28 2.54
CA TYR A 73 11.20 5.88 3.87
C TYR A 73 12.51 6.58 4.27
N GLY A 74 13.49 6.61 3.37
CA GLY A 74 14.75 7.34 3.60
C GLY A 74 14.52 8.83 3.81
N ARG A 75 13.70 9.45 2.95
CA ARG A 75 13.36 10.88 3.08
C ARG A 75 12.62 11.20 4.38
N ALA A 76 11.74 10.32 4.86
CA ALA A 76 11.04 10.49 6.13
C ALA A 76 11.98 10.34 7.34
N LEU A 77 13.05 9.53 7.23
CA LEU A 77 14.09 9.46 8.27
C LEU A 77 14.96 10.72 8.30
N GLU A 78 15.30 11.27 7.13
CA GLU A 78 16.12 12.48 6.99
C GLU A 78 15.33 13.75 7.36
N ASN A 79 14.07 13.82 6.93
CA ASN A 79 13.14 14.90 7.21
C ASN A 79 11.79 14.32 7.68
N PRO A 80 11.58 14.20 9.00
CA PRO A 80 10.39 13.56 9.54
C PRO A 80 9.13 14.42 9.42
N SER A 81 9.24 15.70 9.05
CA SER A 81 8.08 16.57 8.82
C SER A 81 7.42 16.26 7.48
N VAL A 82 6.34 15.48 7.52
CA VAL A 82 5.63 15.00 6.32
C VAL A 82 4.21 15.54 6.26
N GLN A 83 3.57 15.41 5.09
CA GLN A 83 2.12 15.56 4.99
C GLN A 83 1.49 14.21 4.75
N VAL A 84 0.33 13.98 5.36
CA VAL A 84 -0.44 12.76 5.16
C VAL A 84 -1.84 13.15 4.73
N SER A 85 -2.30 12.55 3.62
CA SER A 85 -3.65 12.70 3.10
C SER A 85 -4.43 11.40 3.26
N VAL A 86 -5.57 11.48 3.94
CA VAL A 86 -6.50 10.36 4.17
C VAL A 86 -7.89 10.83 3.79
N ASP A 87 -8.58 10.08 2.93
CA ASP A 87 -9.95 10.40 2.48
C ASP A 87 -10.10 11.84 1.94
N GLY A 88 -9.04 12.38 1.33
CA GLY A 88 -8.99 13.74 0.77
C GLY A 88 -8.67 14.84 1.79
N VAL A 89 -8.52 14.51 3.06
CA VAL A 89 -8.10 15.44 4.12
C VAL A 89 -6.60 15.35 4.32
N THR A 90 -5.90 16.46 4.13
CA THR A 90 -4.43 16.53 4.28
C THR A 90 -4.05 17.25 5.57
N GLY A 91 -3.19 16.61 6.37
CA GLY A 91 -2.61 17.16 7.59
C GLY A 91 -1.07 17.11 7.58
N ALA A 92 -0.45 17.90 8.45
CA ALA A 92 0.99 17.85 8.71
C ALA A 92 1.26 16.93 9.91
N TYR A 93 2.23 16.04 9.78
CA TYR A 93 2.55 15.00 10.76
C TYR A 93 4.06 14.85 10.91
N LEU A 94 4.48 14.18 11.99
CA LEU A 94 5.86 13.79 12.21
C LEU A 94 5.96 12.27 12.03
N ALA A 95 6.77 11.82 11.08
CA ALA A 95 7.01 10.39 10.88
C ALA A 95 7.98 9.87 11.96
N VAL A 96 7.50 8.99 12.84
CA VAL A 96 8.32 8.42 13.93
C VAL A 96 8.38 6.90 13.80
N PRO A 97 9.57 6.27 13.76
CA PRO A 97 9.66 4.82 13.69
C PRO A 97 8.89 4.20 14.85
N ALA A 98 8.00 3.24 14.54
CA ALA A 98 7.23 2.57 15.58
C ALA A 98 8.16 1.81 16.54
N THR A 99 7.83 1.81 17.82
CA THR A 99 8.49 0.99 18.84
C THR A 99 8.26 -0.50 18.59
N ASP A 100 9.04 -1.37 19.23
CA ASP A 100 8.87 -2.81 19.11
C ASP A 100 7.47 -3.26 19.58
N GLU A 101 6.94 -2.65 20.64
CA GLU A 101 5.59 -2.92 21.15
C GLU A 101 4.47 -2.50 20.18
N GLU A 102 4.59 -1.32 19.58
CA GLU A 102 3.66 -0.84 18.54
C GLU A 102 3.74 -1.71 17.29
N HIS A 103 4.96 -2.03 16.85
CA HIS A 103 5.20 -2.92 15.74
C HIS A 103 4.51 -4.26 15.97
N ASP A 104 4.76 -4.91 17.11
CA ASP A 104 4.15 -6.20 17.42
C ASP A 104 2.62 -6.11 17.52
N ARG A 105 2.08 -5.01 18.04
CA ARG A 105 0.64 -4.77 18.10
C ARG A 105 0.01 -4.69 16.72
N VAL A 106 0.59 -3.92 15.81
CA VAL A 106 0.07 -3.76 14.45
C VAL A 106 0.33 -5.04 13.64
N ASN A 107 1.47 -5.70 13.85
CA ASN A 107 1.88 -6.92 13.16
C ASN A 107 0.99 -8.13 13.46
N ARG A 108 0.46 -8.26 14.69
CA ARG A 108 -0.45 -9.34 15.10
C ARG A 108 -1.65 -9.53 14.16
N ASN A 109 -2.04 -8.50 13.43
CA ASN A 109 -3.16 -8.54 12.49
C ASN A 109 -2.72 -8.40 11.02
N THR A 110 -1.43 -8.24 10.69
CA THR A 110 -1.00 -7.81 9.33
C THR A 110 0.37 -8.33 8.83
N ALA A 111 1.13 -9.14 9.58
CA ALA A 111 2.40 -9.76 9.10
C ALA A 111 3.39 -8.75 8.45
N LEU A 112 3.76 -7.72 9.21
CA LEU A 112 4.64 -6.62 8.82
C LEU A 112 6.09 -6.85 9.24
N VAL A 113 7.02 -6.29 8.47
CA VAL A 113 8.48 -6.33 8.74
C VAL A 113 8.95 -5.08 9.49
N SER A 114 8.31 -3.91 9.27
CA SER A 114 8.62 -2.62 9.91
C SER A 114 7.49 -1.61 9.66
N CYS A 115 7.32 -0.60 10.53
CA CYS A 115 6.22 0.38 10.48
C CYS A 115 6.65 1.79 10.96
N PHE A 116 6.00 2.83 10.44
CA PHE A 116 6.04 4.21 10.94
C PHE A 116 4.71 4.58 11.61
N GLU A 117 4.77 5.42 12.63
CA GLU A 117 3.65 6.12 13.26
C GLU A 117 3.60 7.59 12.79
N PHE A 118 2.39 8.15 12.67
CA PHE A 118 2.13 9.53 12.24
C PHE A 118 1.17 10.26 13.18
#